data_AF-A0A953ULU8-F1
#
_entry.id   AF-A0A953ULU8-F1
#
_cell.length_a   1.000
_cell.length_b   1.000
_cell.length_c   1.000
_cell.angle_alpha   90.00
_cell.angle_beta   90.00
_cell.angle_gamma   90.00
#
_symmetry.space_group_name_H-M   'P 1'
#
loop_
_entity.id
_entity.type
_entity.pdbx_description
1 polymer ?
#
loop_
_entity_poly.entity_id
_entity_poly.type
_entity_poly.pdbx_seq_one_letter_code
_entity_poly.pdbx_strand_id
1 'polypeptide(L)'
;MANAPDFAAVLLLGILVGLAELVSRYRDAPKQALYTWPAVLYLLLNGAASALALALIHGYGWTFGAAAGSGRWTRVLVAGVGAMGLFRTSLFTVRAGDKDVGVGPGAFLQIFRDAADREVDRLRAQSRSMRVAKLMEGIDHRKAADGLMPYCLVLMQNVSDDDQQKMLKAAQLLDATQMDLAIKVRILGLHLMNVVGPDVLTAAVEALRKDLESAPPPKAGGNG
;
A
#
# COMPACT_ATOMS: atom_id res chain seq x y z
N MET A 1 10.37 -27.93 -30.16
CA MET A 1 9.18 -27.14 -29.72
C MET A 1 9.20 -27.07 -28.20
N ALA A 2 8.68 -25.99 -27.59
CA ALA A 2 8.48 -25.96 -26.13
C ALA A 2 7.39 -26.97 -25.76
N ASN A 3 7.61 -27.72 -24.68
CA ASN A 3 6.62 -28.67 -24.20
C ASN A 3 5.73 -27.98 -23.14
N ALA A 4 4.52 -28.49 -22.93
CA ALA A 4 3.60 -28.00 -21.89
C ALA A 4 4.24 -27.70 -20.51
N PRO A 5 5.16 -28.53 -19.96
CA PRO A 5 5.83 -28.20 -18.70
C PRO A 5 6.72 -26.95 -18.75
N ASP A 6 7.27 -26.59 -19.91
CA ASP A 6 8.12 -25.39 -20.05
C ASP A 6 7.26 -24.12 -19.97
N PHE A 7 6.10 -24.13 -20.62
CA PHE A 7 5.14 -23.04 -20.52
C PHE A 7 4.61 -22.89 -19.10
N ALA A 8 4.31 -24.00 -18.42
CA ALA A 8 3.89 -23.97 -17.01
C ALA A 8 4.98 -23.39 -16.11
N ALA A 9 6.24 -23.81 -16.27
CA ALA A 9 7.36 -23.28 -15.51
C ALA A 9 7.54 -21.77 -15.71
N VAL A 10 7.47 -21.30 -16.96
CA VAL A 10 7.65 -19.89 -17.30
C VAL A 10 6.47 -19.03 -16.84
N LEU A 11 5.23 -19.53 -16.92
CA LEU A 11 4.05 -18.89 -16.35
C LEU A 11 4.21 -18.69 -14.84
N LEU A 12 4.62 -19.76 -14.13
CA LEU A 12 4.85 -19.71 -12.69
C LEU A 12 5.96 -18.73 -12.32
N LEU A 13 7.07 -18.71 -13.07
CA LEU A 13 8.14 -17.74 -12.85
C LEU A 13 7.66 -16.30 -13.02
N GLY A 14 6.90 -16.00 -14.08
CA GLY A 14 6.34 -14.67 -14.29
C GLY A 14 5.39 -14.25 -13.16
N ILE A 15 4.50 -15.15 -12.74
CA ILE A 15 3.58 -14.91 -11.60
C ILE A 15 4.37 -14.67 -10.31
N LEU A 16 5.39 -15.46 -10.02
CA LEU A 16 6.21 -15.33 -8.81
C LEU A 16 6.96 -13.99 -8.76
N VAL A 17 7.51 -13.54 -9.90
CA VAL A 17 8.16 -12.23 -9.98
C VAL A 17 7.12 -11.12 -9.75
N GLY A 18 5.97 -11.19 -10.43
CA GLY A 18 4.88 -10.24 -10.21
C GLY A 18 4.39 -10.22 -8.75
N LEU A 19 4.31 -11.39 -8.12
CA LEU A 19 3.91 -11.54 -6.72
C LEU A 19 4.94 -10.89 -5.78
N ALA A 20 6.23 -11.15 -6.00
CA ALA A 20 7.30 -10.53 -5.22
C ALA A 20 7.26 -9.00 -5.31
N GLU A 21 6.95 -8.45 -6.48
CA GLU A 21 6.76 -7.00 -6.66
C GLU A 21 5.56 -6.46 -5.90
N LEU A 22 4.40 -7.12 -5.97
CA LEU A 22 3.21 -6.69 -5.22
C LEU A 22 3.44 -6.77 -3.70
N VAL A 23 4.02 -7.86 -3.21
CA VAL A 23 4.30 -8.04 -1.78
C VAL A 23 5.28 -6.99 -1.27
N SER A 24 6.33 -6.67 -2.04
CA SER A 24 7.27 -5.61 -1.72
C SER A 24 6.58 -4.24 -1.65
N ARG A 25 5.62 -4.00 -2.56
CA ARG A 25 4.89 -2.72 -2.65
C ARG A 25 3.88 -2.51 -1.52
N TYR A 26 3.18 -3.56 -1.10
CA TYR A 26 2.12 -3.49 -0.08
C TYR A 26 2.53 -4.14 1.24
N ARG A 27 3.71 -3.76 1.77
CA ARG A 27 4.32 -4.37 2.97
C ARG A 27 3.38 -4.44 4.18
N ASP A 28 2.55 -3.42 4.38
CA ASP A 28 1.70 -3.29 5.58
C ASP A 28 0.34 -4.00 5.46
N ALA A 29 -0.06 -4.41 4.25
CA ALA A 29 -1.33 -5.11 4.02
C ALA A 29 -1.28 -6.06 2.80
N PRO A 30 -0.28 -6.96 2.71
CA PRO A 30 -0.02 -7.72 1.48
C PRO A 30 -1.20 -8.62 1.13
N LYS A 31 -1.83 -9.25 2.12
CA LYS A 31 -2.97 -10.14 1.89
C LYS A 31 -4.15 -9.43 1.23
N GLN A 32 -4.49 -8.20 1.63
CA GLN A 32 -5.62 -7.47 1.05
C GLN A 32 -5.33 -7.02 -0.39
N ALA A 33 -4.06 -6.72 -0.68
CA ALA A 33 -3.65 -6.30 -2.01
C ALA A 33 -3.66 -7.40 -3.06
N LEU A 34 -3.32 -8.63 -2.67
CA LEU A 34 -3.18 -9.76 -3.61
C LEU A 34 -4.51 -10.24 -4.22
N TYR A 35 -5.64 -9.96 -3.58
CA TYR A 35 -6.96 -10.39 -4.07
C TYR A 35 -7.73 -9.30 -4.81
N THR A 36 -7.13 -8.14 -5.05
CA THR A 36 -7.78 -7.11 -5.87
C THR A 36 -7.77 -7.52 -7.34
N TRP A 37 -8.85 -7.22 -8.07
CA TRP A 37 -8.96 -7.57 -9.49
C TRP A 37 -7.79 -7.04 -10.33
N PRO A 38 -7.32 -5.78 -10.13
CA PRO A 38 -6.14 -5.28 -10.85
C PRO A 38 -4.85 -6.02 -10.48
N ALA A 39 -4.67 -6.44 -9.21
CA ALA A 39 -3.51 -7.25 -8.82
C ALA A 39 -3.53 -8.64 -9.48
N VAL A 40 -4.70 -9.28 -9.58
CA VAL A 40 -4.83 -10.56 -10.28
C VAL A 40 -4.51 -10.40 -11.76
N LEU A 41 -5.06 -9.38 -12.43
CA LEU A 41 -4.75 -9.08 -13.83
C LEU A 41 -3.27 -8.80 -14.04
N TYR A 42 -2.66 -8.05 -13.12
CA TYR A 42 -1.23 -7.80 -13.12
C TYR A 42 -0.44 -9.12 -13.06
N LEU A 43 -0.75 -10.04 -12.14
CA LEU A 43 -0.09 -11.34 -12.03
C LEU A 43 -0.24 -12.18 -13.31
N LEU A 44 -1.45 -12.22 -13.89
CA LEU A 44 -1.74 -12.94 -15.13
C LEU A 44 -0.96 -12.35 -16.31
N LEU A 45 -0.88 -11.03 -16.42
CA LEU A 45 -0.10 -10.36 -17.47
C LEU A 45 1.38 -10.70 -17.36
N ASN A 46 1.93 -10.79 -16.15
CA ASN A 46 3.32 -11.19 -15.96
C ASN A 46 3.56 -12.64 -16.41
N GLY A 47 2.69 -13.57 -16.00
CA GLY A 47 2.76 -14.95 -16.49
C GLY A 47 2.64 -15.06 -18.02
N ALA A 48 1.66 -14.38 -18.60
CA ALA A 48 1.40 -14.39 -20.04
C ALA A 48 2.57 -13.78 -20.85
N ALA A 49 3.15 -12.69 -20.35
CA ALA A 49 4.35 -12.08 -20.91
C ALA A 49 5.53 -13.06 -20.98
N SER A 50 5.80 -13.75 -19.88
CA SER A 50 6.86 -14.76 -19.84
C SER A 50 6.57 -15.92 -20.80
N ALA A 51 5.33 -16.42 -20.85
CA ALA A 51 4.93 -17.48 -21.78
C ALA A 51 5.08 -17.06 -23.25
N LEU A 52 4.70 -15.83 -23.60
CA LEU A 52 4.89 -15.27 -24.92
C LEU A 52 6.37 -15.16 -25.27
N ALA A 53 7.22 -14.72 -24.33
CA ALA A 53 8.66 -14.68 -24.53
C ALA A 53 9.22 -16.08 -24.85
N LEU A 54 8.75 -17.12 -24.14
CA LEU A 54 9.15 -18.50 -24.42
C LEU A 54 8.71 -18.94 -25.84
N ALA A 55 7.48 -18.63 -26.23
CA ALA A 55 6.97 -18.94 -27.58
C ALA A 55 7.83 -18.28 -28.67
N LEU A 56 8.21 -17.01 -28.50
CA LEU A 56 9.08 -16.28 -29.43
C LEU A 56 10.49 -16.89 -29.47
N ILE A 57 11.10 -17.16 -28.31
CA ILE A 57 12.41 -17.81 -28.21
C ILE A 57 12.43 -19.13 -28.99
N HIS A 58 11.37 -19.93 -28.89
CA HIS A 58 11.26 -21.18 -29.63
C HIS A 58 10.98 -20.98 -31.11
N GLY A 59 10.11 -20.03 -31.48
CA GLY A 59 9.77 -19.73 -32.87
C GLY A 59 10.98 -19.24 -33.68
N TYR A 60 11.84 -18.42 -33.07
CA TYR A 60 13.07 -17.92 -33.70
C TYR A 60 14.30 -18.80 -33.46
N GLY A 61 14.16 -19.91 -32.74
CA GLY A 61 15.25 -20.84 -32.49
C GLY A 61 16.38 -20.29 -31.60
N TRP A 62 16.14 -19.26 -30.79
CA TRP A 62 17.16 -18.65 -29.94
C TRP A 62 17.70 -19.66 -28.92
N THR A 63 19.01 -19.91 -28.93
CA THR A 63 19.71 -20.85 -28.02
C THR A 63 20.48 -20.15 -26.91
N PHE A 64 20.71 -18.82 -27.03
CA PHE A 64 21.49 -18.03 -26.08
C PHE A 64 22.89 -18.61 -25.80
N GLY A 65 23.50 -19.29 -26.77
CA GLY A 65 24.83 -19.89 -26.63
C GLY A 65 24.91 -21.04 -25.60
N ALA A 66 23.77 -21.58 -25.17
CA ALA A 66 23.74 -22.64 -24.16
C ALA A 66 24.35 -23.95 -24.67
N ALA A 67 25.11 -24.62 -23.81
CA ALA A 67 25.68 -25.94 -24.07
C ALA A 67 24.59 -27.00 -24.31
N ALA A 68 24.98 -28.11 -24.97
CA ALA A 68 24.10 -29.26 -25.16
C ALA A 68 23.62 -29.77 -23.79
N GLY A 69 22.30 -29.81 -23.59
CA GLY A 69 21.66 -30.23 -22.34
C GLY A 69 21.16 -29.10 -21.43
N SER A 70 21.77 -27.91 -21.45
CA SER A 70 21.34 -26.76 -20.62
C SER A 70 20.38 -25.80 -21.33
N GLY A 71 20.34 -25.85 -22.67
CA GLY A 71 19.54 -24.92 -23.48
C GLY A 71 18.05 -24.87 -23.17
N ARG A 72 17.46 -25.94 -22.62
CA ARG A 72 16.07 -25.93 -22.15
C ARG A 72 15.88 -24.96 -20.97
N TRP A 73 16.66 -25.14 -19.92
CA TRP A 73 16.57 -24.32 -18.71
C TRP A 73 17.01 -22.88 -18.95
N THR A 74 18.03 -22.65 -19.79
CA THR A 74 18.43 -21.30 -20.20
C THR A 74 17.28 -20.54 -20.83
N ARG A 75 16.55 -21.14 -21.78
CA ARG A 75 15.39 -20.51 -22.42
C ARG A 75 14.25 -20.24 -21.44
N VAL A 76 13.96 -21.18 -20.54
CA VAL A 76 12.94 -21.02 -19.49
C VAL A 76 13.28 -19.85 -18.56
N LEU A 77 14.54 -19.77 -18.10
CA LEU A 77 14.99 -18.70 -17.21
C LEU A 77 15.02 -17.34 -17.91
N VAL A 78 15.55 -17.29 -19.15
CA VAL A 78 15.58 -16.05 -19.95
C VAL A 78 14.16 -15.58 -20.29
N ALA A 79 13.24 -16.49 -20.64
CA ALA A 79 11.84 -16.14 -20.89
C ALA A 79 11.15 -15.64 -19.61
N GLY A 80 11.31 -16.37 -18.50
CA GLY A 80 10.70 -16.07 -17.21
C GLY A 80 11.15 -14.73 -16.65
N VAL A 81 12.46 -14.52 -16.53
CA VAL A 81 13.05 -13.34 -15.87
C VAL A 81 13.28 -12.19 -16.86
N GLY A 82 13.68 -12.50 -18.10
CA GLY A 82 13.99 -11.47 -19.11
C GLY A 82 12.77 -10.68 -19.56
N ALA A 83 11.60 -11.33 -19.66
CA ALA A 83 10.34 -10.62 -19.93
C ALA A 83 10.05 -9.58 -18.84
N MET A 84 10.26 -9.94 -17.57
CA MET A 84 10.09 -9.03 -16.43
C MET A 84 11.09 -7.87 -16.49
N GLY A 85 12.34 -8.14 -16.85
CA GLY A 85 13.35 -7.11 -17.08
C GLY A 85 12.90 -6.10 -18.14
N LEU A 86 12.41 -6.58 -19.28
CA LEU A 86 11.91 -5.73 -20.37
C LEU A 86 10.72 -4.87 -19.92
N PHE A 87 9.73 -5.46 -19.24
CA PHE A 87 8.58 -4.73 -18.72
C PHE A 87 8.90 -3.78 -17.56
N ARG A 88 10.10 -3.82 -16.99
CA ARG A 88 10.56 -2.82 -16.02
C ARG A 88 11.29 -1.65 -16.68
N THR A 89 11.62 -1.74 -17.97
CA THR A 89 12.33 -0.67 -18.66
C THR A 89 11.42 0.52 -18.96
N SER A 90 11.96 1.71 -18.73
CA SER A 90 11.44 2.97 -19.24
C SER A 90 12.41 3.45 -20.31
N LEU A 91 11.94 3.73 -21.51
CA LEU A 91 12.80 4.18 -22.62
C LEU A 91 13.01 5.70 -22.55
N PHE A 92 12.00 6.43 -22.11
CA PHE A 92 12.03 7.87 -21.89
C PHE A 92 11.26 8.21 -20.63
N THR A 93 11.55 9.34 -20.00
CA THR A 93 10.75 9.84 -18.88
C THR A 93 10.21 11.20 -19.27
N VAL A 94 8.89 11.39 -19.17
CA VAL A 94 8.20 12.63 -19.49
C VAL A 94 7.64 13.22 -18.20
N ARG A 95 7.93 14.50 -17.96
CA ARG A 95 7.33 15.28 -16.86
C ARG A 95 5.90 15.65 -17.23
N ALA A 96 4.91 15.08 -16.55
CA ALA A 96 3.50 15.42 -16.70
C ALA A 96 3.01 16.11 -15.41
N GLY A 97 3.01 17.44 -15.39
CA GLY A 97 2.77 18.21 -14.18
C GLY A 97 3.90 18.03 -13.16
N ASP A 98 3.55 17.59 -11.95
CA ASP A 98 4.52 17.31 -10.88
C ASP A 98 4.98 15.84 -10.82
N LYS A 99 4.61 15.02 -11.80
CA LYS A 99 4.97 13.60 -11.85
C LYS A 99 5.85 13.29 -13.05
N ASP A 100 6.91 12.53 -12.80
CA ASP A 100 7.73 11.92 -13.85
C ASP A 100 7.09 10.60 -14.28
N VAL A 101 6.73 10.48 -15.56
CA VAL A 101 6.08 9.31 -16.14
C VAL A 101 7.04 8.62 -17.11
N GLY A 102 7.38 7.37 -16.82
CA GLY A 102 8.15 6.54 -17.73
C GLY A 102 7.34 6.13 -18.96
N VAL A 103 7.84 6.46 -20.15
CA VAL A 103 7.31 6.01 -21.44
C VAL A 103 8.13 4.81 -21.89
N GLY A 104 7.50 3.64 -21.95
CA GLY A 104 8.13 2.39 -22.34
C GLY A 104 7.24 1.17 -22.07
N PRO A 105 7.76 -0.05 -22.25
CA PRO A 105 7.02 -1.29 -22.01
C PRO A 105 6.42 -1.36 -20.60
N GLY A 106 7.09 -0.77 -19.60
CA GLY A 106 6.59 -0.74 -18.22
C GLY A 106 5.35 0.10 -17.98
N ALA A 107 5.03 1.07 -18.86
CA ALA A 107 3.82 1.87 -18.74
C ALA A 107 2.56 1.00 -18.80
N PHE A 108 2.59 -0.11 -19.55
CA PHE A 108 1.47 -1.04 -19.65
C PHE A 108 1.15 -1.69 -18.29
N LEU A 109 2.18 -2.20 -17.60
CA LEU A 109 2.02 -2.79 -16.26
C LEU A 109 1.68 -1.73 -15.20
N GLN A 110 2.18 -0.51 -15.37
CA GLN A 110 1.91 0.60 -14.46
C GLN A 110 0.42 0.92 -14.34
N ILE A 111 -0.35 0.82 -15.43
CA ILE A 111 -1.81 1.04 -15.40
C ILE A 111 -2.51 0.11 -14.41
N PHE A 112 -2.17 -1.18 -14.45
CA PHE A 112 -2.77 -2.19 -13.57
C PHE A 112 -2.29 -2.04 -12.12
N ARG A 113 -1.01 -1.70 -11.95
CA ARG A 113 -0.41 -1.39 -10.65
C ARG A 113 -1.07 -0.18 -9.99
N ASP A 114 -1.27 0.91 -10.72
CA ASP A 114 -1.93 2.12 -10.21
C ASP A 114 -3.41 1.87 -9.90
N ALA A 115 -4.07 1.02 -10.68
CA ALA A 115 -5.43 0.57 -10.38
C ALA A 115 -5.46 -0.30 -9.11
N ALA A 116 -4.48 -1.19 -8.91
CA ALA A 116 -4.34 -1.98 -7.69
C ALA A 116 -4.12 -1.07 -6.47
N ASP A 117 -3.25 -0.05 -6.59
CA ASP A 117 -3.02 0.92 -5.52
C ASP A 117 -4.33 1.58 -5.08
N ARG A 118 -5.13 2.06 -6.04
CA ARG A 118 -6.41 2.72 -5.74
C ARG A 118 -7.40 1.78 -5.06
N GLU A 119 -7.49 0.54 -5.49
CA GLU A 119 -8.41 -0.44 -4.87
C GLU A 119 -7.94 -0.84 -3.46
N VAL A 120 -6.63 -1.04 -3.28
CA VAL A 120 -6.05 -1.27 -1.95
C VAL A 120 -6.30 -0.09 -1.03
N ASP A 121 -6.12 1.13 -1.52
CA ASP A 121 -6.38 2.34 -0.75
C ASP A 121 -7.85 2.48 -0.36
N ARG A 122 -8.79 2.10 -1.24
CA ARG A 122 -10.23 2.06 -0.92
C ARG A 122 -10.55 1.07 0.19
N LEU A 123 -10.05 -0.17 0.07
CA LEU A 123 -10.25 -1.21 1.09
C LEU A 123 -9.65 -0.80 2.44
N ARG A 124 -8.43 -0.23 2.41
CA ARG A 124 -7.76 0.29 3.60
C ARG A 124 -8.52 1.46 4.20
N ALA A 125 -9.01 2.40 3.39
CA ALA A 125 -9.76 3.56 3.88
C ALA A 125 -11.02 3.13 4.65
N GLN A 126 -11.76 2.13 4.15
CA GLN A 126 -12.93 1.59 4.83
C GLN A 126 -12.55 0.98 6.20
N SER A 127 -11.56 0.10 6.23
CA SER A 127 -11.09 -0.56 7.47
C SER A 127 -10.60 0.46 8.50
N ARG A 128 -9.82 1.44 8.05
CA ARG A 128 -9.28 2.52 8.90
C ARG A 128 -10.38 3.41 9.45
N SER A 129 -11.35 3.80 8.62
CA SER A 129 -12.48 4.63 9.03
C SER A 129 -13.29 3.93 10.13
N MET A 130 -13.65 2.66 9.94
CA MET A 130 -14.38 1.86 10.93
C MET A 130 -13.61 1.72 12.25
N ARG A 131 -12.30 1.44 12.16
CA ARG A 131 -11.45 1.30 13.36
C ARG A 131 -11.37 2.60 14.15
N VAL A 132 -11.13 3.73 13.49
CA VAL A 132 -11.01 5.03 14.18
C VAL A 132 -12.35 5.50 14.73
N ALA A 133 -13.43 5.30 13.99
CA ALA A 133 -14.77 5.67 14.44
C ALA A 133 -15.11 5.02 15.79
N LYS A 134 -14.78 3.73 15.94
CA LYS A 134 -14.95 2.98 17.19
C LYS A 134 -13.92 3.38 18.25
N LEU A 135 -12.65 3.48 17.87
CA LEU A 135 -11.56 3.73 18.82
C LEU A 135 -11.69 5.11 19.47
N MET A 136 -12.01 6.13 18.67
CA MET A 136 -12.09 7.54 19.09
C MET A 136 -13.48 7.96 19.59
N GLU A 137 -14.41 7.01 19.73
CA GLU A 137 -15.75 7.29 20.25
C GLU A 137 -15.70 7.81 21.69
N GLY A 138 -16.41 8.91 21.95
CA GLY A 138 -16.49 9.55 23.27
C GLY A 138 -15.23 10.33 23.70
N ILE A 139 -14.21 10.40 22.85
CA ILE A 139 -12.97 11.14 23.14
C ILE A 139 -13.16 12.62 22.87
N ASP A 140 -12.72 13.46 23.81
CA ASP A 140 -12.66 14.90 23.64
C ASP A 140 -11.51 15.30 22.71
N HIS A 141 -11.81 16.14 21.71
CA HIS A 141 -10.85 16.57 20.69
C HIS A 141 -9.63 17.30 21.28
N ARG A 142 -9.84 18.20 22.24
CA ARG A 142 -8.73 18.95 22.84
C ARG A 142 -7.85 18.03 23.67
N LYS A 143 -8.45 17.17 24.48
CA LYS A 143 -7.68 16.19 25.27
C LYS A 143 -6.90 15.22 24.38
N ALA A 144 -7.45 14.84 23.23
CA ALA A 144 -6.72 14.03 22.25
C ALA A 144 -5.55 14.79 21.62
N ALA A 145 -5.74 16.06 21.26
CA ALA A 145 -4.68 16.90 20.71
C ALA A 145 -3.56 17.16 21.75
N ASP A 146 -3.93 17.47 23.00
CA ASP A 146 -2.97 17.88 24.03
C ASP A 146 -2.33 16.70 24.76
N GLY A 147 -3.00 15.55 24.81
CA GLY A 147 -2.56 14.36 25.56
C GLY A 147 -2.22 13.17 24.67
N LEU A 148 -3.19 12.69 23.88
CA LEU A 148 -3.02 11.47 23.09
C LEU A 148 -1.95 11.62 21.99
N MET A 149 -1.94 12.75 21.28
CA MET A 149 -0.96 13.00 20.21
C MET A 149 0.49 12.97 20.70
N PRO A 150 0.90 13.78 21.69
CA PRO A 150 2.27 13.72 22.19
C PRO A 150 2.60 12.36 22.82
N TYR A 151 1.65 11.71 23.50
CA TYR A 151 1.85 10.37 24.04
C TYR A 151 2.16 9.35 22.93
N CYS A 152 1.39 9.34 21.85
CA CYS A 152 1.63 8.51 20.67
C CYS A 152 3.03 8.75 20.07
N LEU A 153 3.45 10.01 19.95
CA LEU A 153 4.76 10.35 19.38
C LEU A 153 5.91 9.89 20.28
N VAL A 154 5.76 9.96 21.60
CA VAL A 154 6.77 9.50 22.58
C VAL A 154 6.88 7.98 22.63
N LEU A 155 5.78 7.25 22.42
CA LEU A 155 5.81 5.78 22.32
C LEU A 155 6.66 5.28 21.15
N MET A 156 6.81 6.10 20.11
CA MET A 156 7.57 5.77 18.92
C MET A 156 9.04 6.14 19.12
N GLN A 157 9.93 5.15 18.98
CA GLN A 157 11.37 5.36 19.22
C GLN A 157 12.07 6.18 18.13
N ASN A 158 11.50 6.27 16.92
CA ASN A 158 12.12 6.89 15.75
C ASN A 158 11.08 7.54 14.82
N VAL A 159 10.32 8.53 15.30
CA VAL A 159 9.49 9.35 14.39
C VAL A 159 10.37 10.38 13.69
N SER A 160 10.26 10.50 12.37
CA SER A 160 10.98 11.52 11.62
C SER A 160 10.49 12.93 11.96
N ASP A 161 11.38 13.93 11.90
CA ASP A 161 11.00 15.34 12.11
C ASP A 161 9.92 15.80 11.11
N ASP A 162 9.96 15.27 9.88
CA ASP A 162 8.98 15.55 8.84
C ASP A 162 7.58 15.02 9.20
N ASP A 163 7.49 13.79 9.73
CA ASP A 163 6.22 13.23 10.18
C ASP A 163 5.65 13.98 11.39
N GLN A 164 6.51 14.39 12.34
CA GLN A 164 6.10 15.22 13.47
C GLN A 164 5.56 16.58 13.01
N GLN A 165 6.26 17.26 12.08
CA GLN A 165 5.82 18.56 11.56
C GLN A 165 4.51 18.44 10.77
N LYS A 166 4.37 17.41 9.92
CA LYS A 166 3.12 17.14 9.20
C LYS A 166 1.96 16.90 10.16
N MET A 167 2.19 16.17 11.25
CA MET A 167 1.18 15.89 12.27
C MET A 167 0.75 17.16 13.01
N LEU A 168 1.70 17.97 13.47
CA LEU A 168 1.44 19.25 14.14
C LEU A 168 0.66 20.21 13.23
N LYS A 169 1.06 20.31 11.96
CA LYS A 169 0.36 21.13 10.97
C LYS A 169 -1.07 20.64 10.72
N ALA A 170 -1.27 19.32 10.65
CA ALA A 170 -2.61 18.74 10.49
C ALA A 170 -3.51 19.05 11.69
N ALA A 171 -2.99 18.95 12.92
CA ALA A 171 -3.72 19.30 14.13
C ALA A 171 -4.12 20.79 14.15
N GLN A 172 -3.19 21.69 13.83
CA GLN A 172 -3.46 23.14 13.75
C GLN A 172 -4.54 23.48 12.71
N LEU A 173 -4.47 22.88 11.52
CA LEU A 173 -5.48 23.08 10.47
C LEU A 173 -6.85 22.56 10.91
N LEU A 174 -6.88 21.44 11.62
CA LEU A 174 -8.10 20.84 12.12
C LEU A 174 -8.75 21.70 13.22
N ASP A 175 -7.94 22.30 14.09
CA ASP A 175 -8.41 23.25 15.11
C ASP A 175 -9.02 24.50 14.48
N ALA A 176 -8.36 25.06 13.46
CA ALA A 176 -8.84 26.24 12.75
C ALA A 176 -10.12 26.00 11.93
N THR A 177 -10.39 24.76 11.51
CA THR A 177 -11.54 24.44 10.66
C THR A 177 -12.83 24.36 11.48
N GLN A 178 -13.91 25.01 11.03
CA GLN A 178 -15.22 24.85 11.66
C GLN A 178 -15.88 23.54 11.21
N MET A 179 -15.91 22.57 12.12
CA MET A 179 -16.61 21.28 11.94
C MET A 179 -16.92 20.67 13.31
N ASP A 180 -17.78 19.65 13.31
CA ASP A 180 -18.16 18.91 14.51
C ASP A 180 -16.95 18.29 15.24
N LEU A 181 -16.93 18.37 16.58
CA LEU A 181 -15.81 17.92 17.40
C LEU A 181 -15.58 16.41 17.31
N ALA A 182 -16.64 15.61 17.17
CA ALA A 182 -16.49 14.16 16.99
C ALA A 182 -15.91 13.83 15.61
N ILE A 183 -16.16 14.66 14.58
CA ILE A 183 -15.48 14.54 13.29
C ILE A 183 -14.01 14.92 13.42
N LYS A 184 -13.68 16.02 14.13
CA LYS A 184 -12.28 16.41 14.37
C LYS A 184 -11.49 15.29 15.04
N VAL A 185 -12.01 14.74 16.15
CA VAL A 185 -11.29 13.71 16.91
C VAL A 185 -11.04 12.44 16.07
N ARG A 186 -11.96 12.10 15.15
CA ARG A 186 -11.78 11.00 14.19
C ARG A 186 -10.73 11.33 13.13
N ILE A 187 -10.71 12.54 12.57
CA ILE A 187 -9.67 12.96 11.62
C ILE A 187 -8.30 12.94 12.30
N LEU A 188 -8.20 13.45 13.53
CA LEU A 188 -6.99 13.39 14.34
C LEU A 188 -6.53 11.93 14.54
N GLY A 189 -7.44 11.03 14.89
CA GLY A 189 -7.15 9.60 15.01
C GLY A 189 -6.65 8.96 13.70
N LEU A 190 -7.18 9.36 12.54
CA LEU A 190 -6.69 8.88 11.24
C LEU A 190 -5.25 9.35 10.95
N HIS A 191 -4.93 10.59 11.31
CA HIS A 191 -3.58 11.13 11.18
C HIS A 191 -2.60 10.43 12.13
N LEU A 192 -2.98 10.24 13.39
CA LEU A 192 -2.16 9.49 14.35
C LEU A 192 -1.92 8.05 13.87
N MET A 193 -2.95 7.37 13.38
CA MET A 193 -2.81 6.00 12.87
C MET A 193 -1.84 5.90 11.69
N ASN A 194 -1.73 6.95 10.85
CA ASN A 194 -0.76 6.96 9.76
C ASN A 194 0.68 7.01 10.27
N VAL A 195 0.92 7.70 11.38
CA VAL A 195 2.26 7.91 11.92
C VAL A 195 2.68 6.75 12.82
N VAL A 196 1.82 6.31 13.75
CA VAL A 196 2.18 5.32 14.77
C VAL A 196 1.67 3.91 14.46
N GLY A 197 0.78 3.76 13.48
CA GLY A 197 0.13 2.50 13.15
C GLY A 197 -1.11 2.19 14.01
N PRO A 198 -1.92 1.20 13.60
CA PRO A 198 -3.20 0.89 14.23
C PRO A 198 -3.05 0.32 15.65
N ASP A 199 -2.04 -0.49 15.90
CA ASP A 199 -1.88 -1.19 17.18
C ASP A 199 -1.38 -0.25 18.26
N VAL A 200 -0.40 0.61 17.94
CA VAL A 200 0.10 1.64 18.86
C VAL A 200 -0.99 2.64 19.20
N LEU A 201 -1.76 3.12 18.21
CA LEU A 201 -2.88 4.02 18.47
C LEU A 201 -3.95 3.36 19.35
N THR A 202 -4.25 2.08 19.12
CA THR A 202 -5.21 1.33 19.94
C THR A 202 -4.75 1.26 21.38
N ALA A 203 -3.51 0.82 21.61
CA ALA A 203 -2.93 0.74 22.96
C ALA A 203 -2.88 2.11 23.66
N ALA A 204 -2.52 3.17 22.93
CA ALA A 204 -2.45 4.52 23.48
C ALA A 204 -3.82 5.06 23.91
N VAL A 205 -4.85 4.87 23.07
CA VAL A 205 -6.21 5.27 23.40
C VAL A 205 -6.75 4.47 24.57
N GLU A 206 -6.51 3.16 24.62
CA GLU A 206 -6.94 2.32 25.73
C GLU A 206 -6.27 2.71 27.05
N ALA A 207 -4.98 3.02 27.04
CA ALA A 207 -4.23 3.45 28.21
C ALA A 207 -4.73 4.78 28.78
N LEU A 208 -5.11 5.72 27.92
CA LEU A 208 -5.52 7.08 28.30
C LEU A 208 -7.03 7.31 28.31
N ARG A 209 -7.85 6.29 28.02
CA ARG A 209 -9.29 6.45 27.73
C ARG A 209 -10.03 7.29 28.78
N LYS A 210 -9.84 6.98 30.06
CA LYS A 210 -10.51 7.67 31.17
C LYS A 210 -10.16 9.16 31.22
N ASP A 211 -8.92 9.51 30.92
CA ASP A 211 -8.46 10.89 30.94
C ASP A 211 -8.98 11.64 29.72
N LEU A 212 -9.14 10.95 28.58
CA LEU A 212 -9.54 11.48 27.29
C LEU A 212 -11.06 11.67 27.09
N GLU A 213 -11.90 11.03 27.91
CA GLU A 213 -13.36 11.13 27.80
C GLU A 213 -13.87 12.55 28.07
N SER A 214 -14.92 12.95 27.35
CA SER A 214 -15.64 14.20 27.60
C SER A 214 -16.26 14.18 29.01
N ALA A 215 -16.21 15.31 29.71
CA ALA A 215 -16.87 15.40 31.02
C ALA A 215 -18.38 15.14 30.87
N PRO A 216 -19.04 14.42 31.80
CA PRO A 216 -20.48 14.21 31.74
C PRO A 216 -21.20 15.56 31.78
N PRO A 217 -22.32 15.71 31.03
CA PRO A 217 -23.07 16.95 31.03
C PRO A 217 -23.49 17.31 32.47
N PRO A 218 -23.43 18.60 32.87
CA PRO A 218 -23.82 19.01 34.21
C PRO A 218 -25.28 18.57 34.45
N LYS A 219 -25.52 17.88 35.57
CA LYS A 219 -26.88 17.52 35.99
C LYS A 219 -27.69 18.81 36.03
N ALA A 220 -28.75 18.90 35.23
CA ALA A 220 -29.68 20.01 35.28
C ALA A 220 -30.15 20.16 36.72
N GLY A 221 -29.70 21.22 37.38
CA GLY A 221 -30.13 21.56 38.73
C GLY A 221 -31.63 21.76 38.70
N GLY A 222 -32.37 20.84 39.31
CA GLY A 222 -33.77 21.05 39.60
C GLY A 222 -33.88 22.20 40.57
N ASN A 223 -34.33 23.36 40.10
CA ASN A 223 -34.85 24.39 40.97
C ASN A 223 -36.15 23.86 41.58
N GLY A 224 -36.06 23.45 42.85
CA GLY A 224 -37.19 23.37 43.77
C GLY A 224 -37.25 24.64 44.61
#